data_AF-A0AA37XL03-F1
#
_entry.id   AF-A0AA37XL03-F1
#
_cell.length_a   1.000
_cell.length_b   1.000
_cell.length_c   1.000
_cell.angle_alpha   90.00
_cell.angle_beta   90.00
_cell.angle_gamma   90.00
#
_symmetry.space_group_name_H-M   'P 1'
#
loop_
_entity.id
_entity.type
_entity.pdbx_description
1 polymer ?
#
loop_
_entity_poly.entity_id
_entity_poly.type
_entity_poly.pdbx_seq_one_letter_code
_entity_poly.pdbx_strand_id
1 'polypeptide(L)'
;MEKVRVVSNVRGFLTTLFNDDRLFVNFIQKSKVYEINNRKKELLSKLIRSKLFDILGISQVIKNKETNYDYLFSFNRFVDSKLPYALYLENPTALYHYSIGRGESFLGRRFLKKHLENKRLLEICCMSKACETTFTKLCNVGDAPNFKLETIYPLVLKNSFLKKNCYEKK
;
A
#
# COMPACT_ATOMS: atom_id res chain seq x y z
N MET A 1 -11.13 -19.32 -11.46
CA MET A 1 -10.74 -18.56 -10.27
C MET A 1 -9.56 -17.69 -10.64
N GLU A 2 -9.69 -16.38 -10.45
CA GLU A 2 -8.63 -15.41 -10.79
C GLU A 2 -7.43 -15.60 -9.86
N LYS A 3 -6.22 -15.44 -10.41
CA LYS A 3 -4.94 -15.54 -9.70
C LYS A 3 -4.37 -14.16 -9.46
N VAL A 4 -4.29 -13.77 -8.19
CA VAL A 4 -3.73 -12.49 -7.76
C VAL A 4 -2.37 -12.72 -7.12
N ARG A 5 -1.31 -12.12 -7.66
CA ARG A 5 0.02 -12.21 -7.07
C ARG A 5 0.26 -11.07 -6.09
N VAL A 6 0.64 -11.40 -4.86
CA VAL A 6 1.09 -10.41 -3.86
C VAL A 6 2.58 -10.12 -4.08
N VAL A 7 2.91 -8.91 -4.52
CA VAL A 7 4.29 -8.54 -4.94
C VAL A 7 5.09 -7.77 -3.88
N SER A 8 4.46 -7.38 -2.78
CA SER A 8 5.08 -6.66 -1.66
C SER A 8 5.04 -7.47 -0.38
N ASN A 9 5.92 -7.14 0.58
CA ASN A 9 5.70 -7.57 1.95
C ASN A 9 4.38 -6.97 2.47
N VAL A 10 3.63 -7.73 3.26
CA VAL A 10 2.33 -7.33 3.80
C VAL A 10 2.30 -7.43 5.32
N ARG A 11 1.31 -6.78 5.94
CA ARG A 11 1.04 -6.91 7.37
C ARG A 11 0.26 -8.20 7.65
N GLY A 12 0.38 -8.73 8.86
CA GLY A 12 -0.26 -10.01 9.25
C GLY A 12 -1.78 -10.03 9.09
N PHE A 13 -2.47 -8.89 9.23
CA PHE A 13 -3.92 -8.84 8.99
C PHE A 13 -4.29 -9.14 7.53
N LEU A 14 -3.43 -8.79 6.56
CA LEU A 14 -3.66 -9.12 5.14
C LEU A 14 -3.43 -10.60 4.86
N THR A 15 -2.53 -11.27 5.60
CA THR A 15 -2.35 -12.72 5.44
C THR A 15 -3.58 -13.49 5.89
N THR A 16 -4.33 -12.97 6.86
CA THR A 16 -5.63 -13.55 7.24
C THR A 16 -6.62 -13.44 6.09
N LEU A 17 -6.68 -12.29 5.41
CA LEU A 17 -7.55 -12.10 4.26
C LEU A 17 -7.17 -13.03 3.10
N PHE A 18 -5.89 -13.13 2.76
CA PHE A 18 -5.44 -13.91 1.60
C PHE A 18 -5.64 -15.42 1.73
N ASN A 19 -5.73 -15.92 2.96
CA ASN A 19 -5.95 -17.33 3.27
C ASN A 19 -7.43 -17.64 3.59
N ASP A 20 -8.33 -16.67 3.41
CA ASP A 20 -9.76 -16.86 3.67
C ASP A 20 -10.40 -17.64 2.52
N ASP A 21 -10.91 -18.84 2.83
CA ASP A 21 -11.49 -19.79 1.90
C ASP A 21 -12.84 -19.34 1.32
N ARG A 22 -13.44 -18.30 1.89
CA ARG A 22 -14.68 -17.70 1.39
C ARG A 22 -14.45 -16.79 0.19
N LEU A 23 -13.19 -16.49 -0.16
CA LEU A 23 -12.86 -15.63 -1.29
C LEU A 23 -12.85 -16.43 -2.61
N PHE A 24 -13.51 -15.89 -3.63
CA PHE A 24 -13.51 -16.44 -4.99
C PHE A 24 -12.24 -16.10 -5.79
N VAL A 25 -11.14 -15.81 -5.10
CA VAL A 25 -9.87 -15.30 -5.65
C VAL A 25 -8.71 -16.06 -5.01
N ASN A 26 -7.72 -16.46 -5.83
CA ASN A 26 -6.53 -17.14 -5.34
C ASN A 26 -5.35 -16.17 -5.16
N PHE A 27 -5.00 -15.86 -3.91
CA PHE A 27 -3.83 -15.06 -3.61
C PHE A 27 -2.55 -15.90 -3.57
N ILE A 28 -1.62 -15.62 -4.48
CA ILE A 28 -0.32 -16.29 -4.55
C ILE A 28 0.71 -15.40 -3.87
N GLN A 29 1.02 -15.73 -2.62
CA GLN A 29 1.98 -14.99 -1.79
C GLN A 29 3.35 -15.66 -1.81
N LYS A 30 4.34 -15.02 -2.43
CA LYS A 30 5.78 -15.33 -2.25
C LYS A 30 6.48 -14.37 -1.28
N SER A 31 5.79 -13.31 -0.86
CA SER A 31 6.36 -12.22 -0.07
C SER A 31 6.33 -12.51 1.43
N LYS A 32 7.38 -12.07 2.13
CA LYS A 32 7.49 -12.23 3.59
C LYS A 32 6.49 -11.32 4.30
N VAL A 33 5.96 -11.78 5.43
CA VAL A 33 5.28 -10.89 6.38
C VAL A 33 6.30 -9.85 6.86
N TYR A 34 5.89 -8.59 7.02
CA TYR A 34 6.79 -7.53 7.44
C TYR A 34 7.40 -7.86 8.82
N GLU A 35 8.69 -8.21 8.83
CA GLU A 35 9.45 -8.54 10.06
C GLU A 35 9.84 -7.29 10.85
N ILE A 36 9.96 -7.47 12.17
CA ILE A 36 10.41 -6.46 13.16
C ILE A 36 11.75 -5.83 12.73
N ASN A 37 11.91 -4.53 13.02
CA ASN A 37 13.10 -3.75 12.66
C ASN A 37 14.37 -4.32 13.29
N ASN A 38 15.41 -4.53 12.47
CA ASN A 38 16.78 -4.81 12.92
C ASN A 38 17.59 -3.50 12.91
N ARG A 39 18.64 -3.37 13.73
CA ARG A 39 19.47 -2.14 13.87
C ARG A 39 19.99 -1.60 12.52
N LYS A 40 20.33 -2.50 11.58
CA LYS A 40 20.74 -2.12 10.21
C LYS A 40 19.60 -1.47 9.40
N LYS A 41 18.36 -1.93 9.56
CA LYS A 41 17.17 -1.33 8.92
C LYS A 41 16.90 0.06 9.48
N GLU A 42 17.12 0.27 10.78
CA GLU A 42 16.91 1.58 11.41
C GLU A 42 17.88 2.65 10.88
N LEU A 43 19.16 2.31 10.74
CA LEU A 43 20.18 3.17 10.12
C LEU A 43 19.82 3.50 8.65
N LEU A 44 19.41 2.50 7.87
CA LEU A 44 18.97 2.70 6.49
C LEU A 44 17.71 3.57 6.43
N SER A 45 16.76 3.40 7.36
CA SER A 45 15.58 4.25 7.46
C SER A 45 15.90 5.69 7.85
N LYS A 46 16.95 5.95 8.63
CA LYS A 46 17.43 7.32 8.92
C LYS A 46 18.04 7.95 7.66
N LEU A 47 18.84 7.19 6.91
CA LEU A 47 19.45 7.66 5.66
C LEU A 47 18.41 7.98 4.57
N ILE A 48 17.45 7.08 4.35
CA ILE A 48 16.40 7.23 3.33
C ILE A 48 15.43 8.37 3.68
N ARG A 49 15.29 8.75 4.95
CA ARG A 49 14.46 9.89 5.40
C ARG A 49 15.23 11.21 5.49
N SER A 50 16.46 11.28 5.00
CA SER A 50 17.21 12.53 4.98
C SER A 50 16.69 13.51 3.92
N LYS A 51 16.83 14.82 4.17
CA LYS A 51 16.35 15.91 3.29
C LYS A 51 16.85 15.82 1.85
N LEU A 52 18.04 15.23 1.64
CA LEU A 52 18.60 15.04 0.29
C LEU A 52 17.75 14.07 -0.54
N PHE A 53 17.26 12.98 0.07
CA PHE A 53 16.39 12.00 -0.60
C PHE A 53 14.97 12.54 -0.85
N ASP A 54 14.55 13.54 -0.08
CA ASP A 54 13.27 14.23 -0.30
C ASP A 54 13.30 15.11 -1.55
N ILE A 55 14.42 15.81 -1.79
CA ILE A 55 14.64 16.60 -3.01
C ILE A 55 14.67 15.67 -4.23
N LEU A 56 15.36 14.53 -4.14
CA LEU A 56 15.47 13.55 -5.23
C LEU A 56 14.17 12.78 -5.50
N GLY A 57 13.15 12.90 -4.65
CA GLY A 57 11.85 12.24 -4.86
C GLY A 57 11.91 10.71 -4.79
N ILE A 58 12.94 10.13 -4.18
CA ILE A 58 13.21 8.69 -4.23
C ILE A 58 12.09 7.92 -3.53
N SER A 59 11.28 7.23 -4.32
CA SER A 59 10.16 6.41 -3.85
C SER A 59 10.29 5.01 -4.45
N GLN A 60 9.95 3.98 -3.66
CA GLN A 60 10.21 2.60 -4.08
C GLN A 60 9.04 2.09 -4.93
N VAL A 61 9.35 1.63 -6.14
CA VAL A 61 8.42 0.95 -7.05
C VAL A 61 8.83 -0.51 -7.15
N ILE A 62 7.86 -1.41 -7.01
CA ILE A 62 8.10 -2.85 -7.12
C ILE A 62 8.10 -3.21 -8.59
N LYS A 63 9.17 -3.85 -9.08
CA LYS A 63 9.23 -4.35 -10.45
C LYS A 63 8.68 -5.77 -10.50
N ASN A 64 7.68 -6.03 -11.35
CA ASN A 64 7.18 -7.37 -11.61
C ASN A 64 7.23 -7.69 -13.11
N LYS A 65 8.10 -8.65 -13.47
CA LYS A 65 8.26 -9.14 -14.85
C LYS A 65 7.39 -10.36 -15.17
N GLU A 66 6.84 -11.02 -14.16
CA GLU A 66 6.07 -12.25 -14.34
C GLU A 66 4.68 -11.95 -14.88
N THR A 67 4.21 -12.75 -15.84
CA THR A 67 2.94 -12.55 -16.56
C THR A 67 1.94 -13.70 -16.35
N ASN A 68 2.26 -14.68 -15.50
CA ASN A 68 1.46 -15.91 -15.32
C ASN A 68 0.28 -15.72 -14.34
N TYR A 69 -0.15 -14.49 -14.12
CA TYR A 69 -1.17 -14.08 -13.15
C TYR A 69 -2.14 -13.11 -13.81
N ASP A 70 -3.36 -13.05 -13.31
CA ASP A 70 -4.40 -12.18 -13.87
C ASP A 70 -4.22 -10.74 -13.37
N TYR A 71 -3.93 -10.59 -12.06
CA TYR A 71 -3.73 -9.31 -11.41
C TYR A 71 -2.58 -9.36 -10.41
N LEU A 72 -2.10 -8.17 -10.02
CA LEU A 72 -1.15 -8.00 -8.92
C LEU A 72 -1.81 -7.26 -7.75
N PHE A 73 -1.29 -7.53 -6.55
CA PHE A 73 -1.62 -6.80 -5.35
C PHE A 73 -0.34 -6.28 -4.70
N SER A 74 -0.34 -5.02 -4.30
CA SER A 74 0.75 -4.43 -3.53
C SER A 74 0.26 -3.69 -2.29
N PHE A 75 1.11 -3.66 -1.28
CA PHE A 75 0.92 -2.95 -0.04
C PHE A 75 1.87 -1.76 0.02
N ASN A 76 1.30 -0.55 0.18
CA ASN A 76 2.01 0.72 0.37
C ASN A 76 2.98 1.14 -0.77
N ARG A 77 3.02 0.46 -1.91
CA ARG A 77 3.98 0.73 -2.99
C ARG A 77 3.38 0.52 -4.36
N PHE A 78 3.72 1.40 -5.31
CA PHE A 78 3.38 1.21 -6.71
C PHE A 78 4.10 0.01 -7.33
N VAL A 79 3.56 -0.47 -8.44
CA VAL A 79 4.10 -1.59 -9.20
C VAL A 79 4.38 -1.17 -10.64
N ASP A 80 5.57 -1.50 -11.11
CA ASP A 80 5.96 -1.44 -12.52
C ASP A 80 5.79 -2.83 -13.13
N SER A 81 4.71 -3.00 -13.90
CA SER A 81 4.35 -4.27 -14.54
C SER A 81 3.49 -4.08 -15.79
N LYS A 82 3.41 -5.14 -16.59
CA LYS A 82 2.46 -5.25 -17.71
C LYS A 82 1.06 -5.67 -17.25
N LEU A 83 0.95 -6.27 -16.06
CA LEU A 83 -0.31 -6.72 -15.50
C LEU A 83 -1.02 -5.58 -14.74
N PRO A 84 -2.36 -5.57 -14.74
CA PRO A 84 -3.14 -4.68 -13.87
C PRO A 84 -2.91 -5.01 -12.39
N TYR A 85 -3.08 -4.01 -11.52
CA TYR A 85 -2.87 -4.18 -10.09
C TYR A 85 -3.75 -3.29 -9.22
N ALA A 86 -3.98 -3.78 -8.00
CA ALA A 86 -4.56 -3.02 -6.89
C ALA A 86 -3.49 -2.68 -5.85
N LEU A 87 -3.60 -1.50 -5.26
CA LEU A 87 -2.71 -0.99 -4.22
C LEU A 87 -3.50 -0.85 -2.91
N TYR A 88 -3.18 -1.64 -1.90
CA TYR A 88 -3.68 -1.42 -0.55
C TYR A 88 -2.78 -0.45 0.21
N LEU A 89 -3.35 0.64 0.69
CA LEU A 89 -2.64 1.78 1.25
C LEU A 89 -3.05 2.01 2.70
N GLU A 90 -2.09 1.89 3.61
CA GLU A 90 -2.31 2.17 5.03
C GLU A 90 -2.42 3.68 5.30
N ASN A 91 -1.55 4.45 4.67
CA ASN A 91 -1.47 5.89 4.82
C ASN A 91 -0.92 6.48 3.51
N PRO A 92 -1.40 7.64 3.02
CA PRO A 92 -0.91 8.24 1.78
C PRO A 92 0.59 8.52 1.78
N THR A 93 1.15 8.88 2.95
CA THR A 93 2.57 9.14 3.10
C THR A 93 3.45 7.90 2.90
N ALA A 94 2.88 6.69 2.96
CA ALA A 94 3.62 5.46 2.70
C ALA A 94 4.18 5.40 1.27
N LEU A 95 3.52 6.05 0.31
CA LEU A 95 4.00 6.20 -1.07
C LEU A 95 5.30 7.01 -1.17
N TYR A 96 5.61 7.79 -0.13
CA TYR A 96 6.79 8.63 0.00
C TYR A 96 7.72 8.17 1.14
N HIS A 97 7.63 6.91 1.57
CA HIS A 97 8.38 6.39 2.72
C HIS A 97 8.18 7.20 4.00
N TYR A 98 6.96 7.69 4.21
CA TYR A 98 6.56 8.50 5.37
C TYR A 98 7.29 9.84 5.49
N SER A 99 7.87 10.35 4.38
CA SER A 99 8.43 11.70 4.31
C SER A 99 7.45 12.65 3.60
N ILE A 100 6.85 13.58 4.34
CA ILE A 100 5.89 14.55 3.82
C ILE A 100 6.56 15.49 2.81
N GLY A 101 7.75 16.01 3.13
CA GLY A 101 8.49 16.94 2.27
C GLY A 101 8.86 16.35 0.91
N ARG A 102 8.92 15.02 0.79
CA ARG A 102 9.12 14.33 -0.49
C ARG A 102 7.91 14.43 -1.40
N GLY A 103 6.69 14.40 -0.86
CA GLY A 103 5.46 14.59 -1.63
C GLY A 103 5.28 16.03 -2.11
N GLU A 104 5.92 16.99 -1.42
CA GLU A 104 5.84 18.41 -1.77
C GLU A 104 6.84 18.81 -2.85
N SER A 105 7.95 18.07 -3.02
CA SER A 105 8.99 18.35 -4.01
C SER A 105 8.51 18.15 -5.45
N PHE A 106 9.07 18.91 -6.40
CA PHE A 106 8.69 18.80 -7.81
C PHE A 106 8.87 17.38 -8.36
N LEU A 107 9.98 16.72 -8.03
CA LEU A 107 10.27 15.35 -8.45
C LEU A 107 9.31 14.34 -7.80
N GLY A 108 8.97 14.52 -6.52
CA GLY A 108 8.00 13.67 -5.83
C GLY A 108 6.59 13.79 -6.42
N ARG A 109 6.12 15.01 -6.71
CA ARG A 109 4.83 15.24 -7.39
C ARG A 109 4.82 14.61 -8.78
N ARG A 110 5.89 14.80 -9.57
CA ARG A 110 6.02 14.19 -10.90
C ARG A 110 6.04 12.67 -10.83
N PHE A 111 6.76 12.09 -9.86
CA PHE A 111 6.78 10.65 -9.61
C PHE A 111 5.38 10.15 -9.30
N LEU A 112 4.67 10.78 -8.37
CA LEU A 112 3.34 10.34 -7.96
C LEU A 112 2.35 10.43 -9.13
N LYS A 113 2.31 11.57 -9.82
CA LYS A 113 1.45 11.79 -10.99
C LYS A 113 1.64 10.68 -12.03
N LYS A 114 2.90 10.37 -12.39
CA LYS A 114 3.22 9.29 -13.33
C LYS A 114 2.62 7.94 -12.92
N HIS A 115 2.63 7.61 -11.63
CA HIS A 115 2.16 6.30 -11.15
C HIS A 115 0.65 6.26 -10.92
N LEU A 116 0.03 7.38 -10.53
CA LEU A 116 -1.42 7.51 -10.40
C LEU A 116 -2.12 7.52 -11.76
N GLU A 117 -1.48 8.06 -12.78
CA GLU A 117 -2.00 8.07 -14.15
C GLU A 117 -1.76 6.74 -14.89
N ASN A 118 -1.10 5.78 -14.27
CA ASN A 118 -0.81 4.49 -14.88
C ASN A 118 -2.12 3.69 -15.09
N LYS A 119 -2.46 3.39 -16.35
CA LYS A 119 -3.64 2.60 -16.74
C LYS A 119 -3.69 1.18 -16.15
N ARG A 120 -2.57 0.68 -15.63
CA ARG A 120 -2.49 -0.63 -14.95
C ARG A 120 -2.88 -0.55 -13.48
N LEU A 121 -2.88 0.64 -12.87
CA LEU A 121 -3.41 0.84 -11.53
C LEU A 121 -4.94 0.85 -11.63
N LEU A 122 -5.58 -0.22 -11.16
CA LEU A 122 -7.04 -0.32 -11.20
C LEU A 122 -7.68 0.33 -9.99
N GLU A 123 -7.06 0.16 -8.82
CA GLU A 123 -7.66 0.55 -7.56
C GLU A 123 -6.61 0.88 -6.49
N ILE A 124 -6.93 1.87 -5.66
CA ILE A 124 -6.28 2.14 -4.39
C ILE A 124 -7.28 1.88 -3.26
N CYS A 125 -7.03 0.84 -2.47
CA CYS A 125 -7.83 0.51 -1.30
C CYS A 125 -7.18 1.14 -0.06
N CYS A 126 -7.77 2.21 0.46
CA CYS A 126 -7.35 2.85 1.70
C CYS A 126 -7.81 2.03 2.92
N MET A 127 -6.90 1.80 3.86
CA MET A 127 -7.16 1.03 5.09
C MET A 127 -8.17 1.70 6.04
N SER A 128 -8.42 3.00 5.86
CA SER A 128 -9.31 3.79 6.71
C SER A 128 -9.80 5.03 5.99
N LYS A 129 -10.91 5.61 6.48
CA LYS A 129 -11.43 6.88 5.97
C LYS A 129 -10.44 8.03 6.12
N ALA A 130 -9.61 8.00 7.15
CA ALA A 130 -8.54 8.97 7.33
C ALA A 130 -7.51 8.87 6.19
N CYS A 131 -7.10 7.65 5.81
CA CYS A 131 -6.21 7.45 4.67
C CYS A 131 -6.82 7.99 3.39
N GLU A 132 -8.07 7.66 3.08
CA GLU A 132 -8.78 8.14 1.86
C GLU A 132 -8.89 9.68 1.84
N THR A 133 -9.36 10.28 2.94
CA THR A 133 -9.55 11.74 3.03
C THR A 133 -8.24 12.49 2.89
N THR A 134 -7.16 11.97 3.49
CA THR A 134 -5.83 12.56 3.40
C THR A 134 -5.18 12.29 2.04
N PHE A 135 -5.55 11.19 1.36
CA PHE A 135 -4.99 10.82 0.07
C PHE A 135 -5.26 11.89 -0.98
N THR A 136 -6.52 12.28 -1.16
CA THR A 136 -6.89 13.31 -2.14
C THR A 136 -6.12 14.62 -1.90
N LYS A 137 -5.96 15.01 -0.63
CA LYS A 137 -5.24 16.23 -0.22
C LYS A 137 -3.73 16.14 -0.48
N LEU A 138 -3.08 15.05 -0.07
CA LEU A 138 -1.61 14.92 -0.16
C LEU A 138 -1.12 14.50 -1.54
N CYS A 139 -1.93 13.74 -2.26
CA CYS A 139 -1.54 13.19 -3.55
C CYS A 139 -2.01 14.04 -4.74
N ASN A 140 -2.78 15.11 -4.48
CA ASN A 140 -3.30 16.03 -5.49
C ASN A 140 -3.90 15.27 -6.69
N VAL A 141 -4.76 14.31 -6.36
CA VAL A 141 -5.48 13.49 -7.34
C VAL A 141 -6.44 14.42 -8.06
N GLY A 142 -6.37 14.47 -9.40
CA GLY A 142 -7.33 15.27 -10.18
C GLY A 142 -8.76 14.77 -10.03
N ASP A 143 -9.71 15.51 -10.59
CA ASP A 143 -11.16 15.28 -10.37
C ASP A 143 -11.69 13.94 -10.88
N ALA A 144 -10.96 13.29 -11.81
CA ALA A 144 -11.33 11.99 -12.38
C ALA A 144 -10.09 11.07 -12.51
N PRO A 145 -9.71 10.34 -11.44
CA PRO A 145 -8.59 9.41 -11.52
C PRO A 145 -8.90 8.21 -12.43
N ASN A 146 -7.86 7.67 -13.08
CA ASN A 146 -7.95 6.44 -13.89
C ASN A 146 -8.14 5.16 -13.05
N PHE A 147 -8.25 5.29 -11.73
CA PHE A 147 -8.34 4.20 -10.77
C PHE A 147 -9.48 4.48 -9.79
N LYS A 148 -10.03 3.42 -9.19
CA LYS A 148 -10.99 3.53 -8.09
C LYS A 148 -10.27 3.83 -6.79
N LEU A 149 -10.84 4.72 -5.97
CA LEU A 149 -10.37 5.00 -4.62
C LEU A 149 -11.45 4.55 -3.63
N GLU A 150 -11.17 3.52 -2.84
CA GLU A 150 -12.14 2.95 -1.90
C GLU A 150 -11.54 2.84 -0.50
N THR A 151 -12.38 2.86 0.53
CA THR A 151 -11.96 2.54 1.90
C THR A 151 -12.41 1.12 2.24
N ILE A 152 -11.44 0.24 2.52
CA ILE A 152 -11.68 -1.12 2.98
C ILE A 152 -10.92 -1.32 4.28
N TYR A 153 -11.66 -1.53 5.37
CA TYR A 153 -11.07 -1.78 6.68
C TYR A 153 -10.48 -3.20 6.75
N PRO A 154 -9.39 -3.40 7.51
CA PRO A 154 -8.84 -4.72 7.75
C PRO A 154 -9.89 -5.68 8.32
N LEU A 155 -9.87 -6.91 7.84
CA LEU A 155 -10.60 -7.99 8.48
C LEU A 155 -10.01 -8.27 9.87
N VAL A 156 -10.80 -8.04 10.91
CA VAL A 156 -10.46 -8.39 12.30
C VAL A 156 -11.32 -9.58 12.72
N LEU A 157 -10.72 -10.76 12.73
CA LEU A 157 -11.39 -11.96 13.24
C LEU A 157 -11.62 -11.82 14.76
N LYS A 158 -12.64 -12.53 15.26
CA LYS A 158 -13.03 -12.53 16.68
C LYS A 158 -11.80 -12.85 17.55
N ASN A 159 -11.40 -11.88 18.38
CA ASN A 159 -10.24 -12.00 19.25
C ASN A 159 -10.69 -12.42 20.66
N SER A 160 -10.15 -13.53 21.17
CA SER A 160 -10.44 -14.05 22.52
C SER A 160 -9.97 -13.13 23.66
N PHE A 161 -9.08 -12.18 23.38
CA PHE A 161 -8.57 -11.21 24.36
C PHE A 161 -9.42 -9.95 24.49
N LEU A 162 -10.41 -9.75 23.62
CA LEU A 162 -11.38 -8.67 23.77
C LEU A 162 -12.39 -9.05 24.86
N LYS A 163 -12.11 -8.63 26.10
CA LYS A 163 -13.06 -8.74 27.21
C LYS A 163 -14.22 -7.75 26.97
N LYS A 164 -15.45 -8.19 27.27
CA LYS A 164 -16.68 -7.38 27.16
C LYS A 164 -16.54 -5.97 27.75
N ASN A 165 -15.76 -5.85 28.83
CA ASN A 165 -15.52 -4.63 29.59
C ASN A 165 -14.76 -3.53 28.80
N CYS A 166 -14.18 -3.83 27.63
CA CYS A 166 -13.54 -2.81 26.79
C CYS A 166 -14.53 -1.95 25.98
N TYR A 167 -15.82 -2.34 25.94
CA TYR A 167 -16.88 -1.63 25.20
C TYR A 167 -17.79 -0.79 26.10
N GLU A 168 -17.70 -0.94 27.42
CA GLU A 168 -18.45 -0.12 28.36
C GLU A 168 -17.73 1.23 28.50
N LYS A 169 -18.19 2.21 27.71
CA LYS A 169 -17.81 3.62 27.87
C LYS A 169 -18.19 4.07 29.29
N LYS A 170 -17.24 4.77 29.94
CA LYS A 170 -17.58 5.79 30.94
C LYS A 170 -18.28 6.97 30.27
#